data_AF-A0A1Q9ANK1-F1
#
_entry.id   AF-A0A1Q9ANK1-F1
#
_cell.length_a   1.000
_cell.length_b   1.000
_cell.length_c   1.000
_cell.angle_alpha   90.00
_cell.angle_beta   90.00
_cell.angle_gamma   90.00
#
_symmetry.space_group_name_H-M   'P 1'
#
loop_
_entity.id
_entity.type
_entity.pdbx_description
1 polymer ?
#
loop_
_entity_poly.entity_id
_entity_poly.type
_entity_poly.pdbx_seq_one_letter_code
_entity_poly.pdbx_strand_id
1 'polypeptide(L)'
;MWITDGTAAGTYQVADIFPFTRSQTGSDPSGFTAIGSPAGGPGDDQLTGGVGLDLIAGGTGHDTVNYALDRSQYVVTQTGALTTVRALTGSEGTDYLTGVETLHFANREISTLGLSGDFNGDGRADILLQSQTNLATWTMNGASLAGGGLLPGLSDGWSAIAAGDANRDARSDLLLQKDQQLALWQMNGTQVTGGGVIGTLGDGWVVAAMSDLSGDGRADILLQNDRQLALWQMNGTQIVGGGLLSSILGDGWQLAGTADLDGDGRSDLVLQNGQSLAVWLMNGPQLIGGGFAGTLAAGWSIIGTGDLNGDGKADLVLQSGQNLAVWQMNGAQIAGGGLIGAMGSGWHVAGLGDVNGDGKTDIELQNGQQLAVWQMNGTQIAGGGLVNATLAAGWELV
;
A
#
# COMPACT_ATOMS: atom_id res chain seq x y z
N MET A 1 28.31 25.04 -7.54
CA MET A 1 27.91 23.93 -8.41
C MET A 1 28.99 22.85 -8.37
N TRP A 2 28.66 21.72 -7.77
CA TRP A 2 29.53 20.54 -7.67
C TRP A 2 28.92 19.42 -8.50
N ILE A 3 29.76 18.56 -9.07
CA ILE A 3 29.35 17.31 -9.71
C ILE A 3 30.01 16.18 -8.92
N THR A 4 29.26 15.11 -8.67
CA THR A 4 29.71 13.93 -7.93
C THR A 4 29.25 12.66 -8.62
N ASP A 5 30.07 11.62 -8.55
CA ASP A 5 29.75 10.25 -8.97
C ASP A 5 29.41 9.34 -7.77
N GLY A 6 29.18 9.92 -6.58
CA GLY A 6 28.88 9.17 -5.36
C GLY A 6 30.12 8.73 -4.57
N THR A 7 31.34 9.04 -5.02
CA THR A 7 32.56 8.76 -4.26
C THR A 7 33.27 10.05 -3.81
N ALA A 8 34.01 9.98 -2.70
CA ALA A 8 34.81 11.10 -2.22
C ALA A 8 35.90 11.52 -3.24
N ALA A 9 36.40 10.57 -4.04
CA ALA A 9 37.41 10.83 -5.07
C ALA A 9 36.81 11.44 -6.34
N GLY A 10 35.57 11.13 -6.68
CA GLY A 10 34.88 11.63 -7.87
C GLY A 10 34.01 12.86 -7.65
N THR A 11 34.07 13.47 -6.46
CA THR A 11 33.39 14.74 -6.17
C THR A 11 34.31 15.92 -6.43
N TYR A 12 33.94 16.78 -7.38
CA TYR A 12 34.74 17.98 -7.69
C TYR A 12 33.88 19.20 -8.08
N GLN A 13 34.46 20.37 -7.85
CA GLN A 13 33.80 21.65 -8.04
C GLN A 13 33.78 22.02 -9.51
N VAL A 14 32.61 22.36 -10.05
CA VAL A 14 32.43 22.72 -11.46
C VAL A 14 32.25 24.22 -11.64
N ALA A 15 31.62 24.89 -10.68
CA ALA A 15 31.57 26.35 -10.63
C ALA A 15 31.35 26.82 -9.19
N ASP A 16 32.00 27.89 -8.76
CA ASP A 16 31.77 28.49 -7.45
C ASP A 16 30.62 29.51 -7.53
N ILE A 17 29.69 29.49 -6.57
CA ILE A 17 28.57 30.45 -6.52
C ILE A 17 28.87 31.38 -5.35
N PHE A 18 29.30 32.61 -5.63
CA PHE A 18 29.54 33.62 -4.61
C PHE A 18 28.25 34.41 -4.32
N PRO A 19 27.65 34.32 -3.13
CA PRO A 19 26.56 35.23 -2.77
C PRO A 19 27.08 36.61 -2.32
N PHE A 20 28.37 36.76 -1.97
CA PHE A 20 28.99 38.05 -1.62
C PHE A 20 30.47 38.18 -2.02
N THR A 21 31.00 39.41 -1.95
CA THR A 21 32.23 39.91 -2.60
C THR A 21 33.52 39.13 -2.29
N ARG A 22 33.99 38.39 -3.29
CA ARG A 22 35.37 38.18 -3.81
C ARG A 22 36.63 38.25 -2.90
N SER A 23 36.53 38.02 -1.59
CA SER A 23 37.68 38.12 -0.66
C SER A 23 37.91 36.90 0.26
N GLN A 24 37.16 35.81 0.14
CA GLN A 24 37.41 34.62 0.95
C GLN A 24 37.81 33.45 0.05
N THR A 25 39.05 32.98 0.22
CA THR A 25 39.52 31.70 -0.30
C THR A 25 39.02 30.60 0.63
N GLY A 26 37.79 30.16 0.41
CA GLY A 26 37.16 29.10 1.18
C GLY A 26 35.65 29.11 0.96
N SER A 27 35.09 27.97 0.56
CA SER A 27 33.65 27.76 0.54
C SER A 27 33.18 27.58 1.99
N ASP A 28 32.25 28.41 2.46
CA ASP A 28 31.59 28.26 3.76
C ASP A 28 30.14 27.77 3.53
N PRO A 29 29.90 26.45 3.60
CA PRO A 29 28.57 25.88 3.42
C PRO A 29 27.71 25.94 4.68
N SER A 30 28.01 26.78 5.69
CA SER A 30 27.32 26.85 7.00
C SER A 30 25.81 27.20 6.99
N GLY A 31 25.17 27.21 5.81
CA GLY A 31 23.72 27.28 5.65
C GLY A 31 23.11 26.20 4.73
N PHE A 32 23.90 25.20 4.32
CA PHE A 32 23.42 24.08 3.51
C PHE A 32 23.36 22.80 4.36
N THR A 33 22.18 22.21 4.47
CA THR A 33 21.99 20.86 5.01
C THR A 33 22.47 19.86 3.97
N ALA A 34 23.28 18.87 4.38
CA ALA A 34 23.63 17.75 3.50
C ALA A 34 22.34 17.02 3.13
N ILE A 35 22.16 16.71 1.84
CA ILE A 35 21.05 15.86 1.40
C ILE A 35 21.44 14.43 1.76
N GLY A 36 20.72 13.79 2.68
CA GLY A 36 20.73 12.35 2.77
C GLY A 36 20.00 11.79 1.55
N SER A 37 20.60 10.83 0.86
CA SER A 37 19.93 10.12 -0.23
C SER A 37 19.93 8.62 0.04
N PRO A 38 19.20 8.15 1.07
CA PRO A 38 18.92 6.72 1.19
C PRO A 38 18.16 6.30 -0.07
N ALA A 39 18.76 5.41 -0.84
CA ALA A 39 18.10 4.74 -1.94
C ALA A 39 18.04 3.27 -1.56
N GLY A 40 16.83 2.76 -1.39
CA GLY A 40 16.56 1.34 -1.43
C GLY A 40 16.90 0.78 -2.82
N GLY A 41 17.27 -0.48 -2.80
CA GLY A 41 17.62 -1.23 -3.98
C GLY A 41 16.39 -1.98 -4.52
N PRO A 42 16.60 -3.15 -5.10
CA PRO A 42 15.53 -4.13 -5.26
C PRO A 42 15.24 -4.84 -3.93
N GLY A 43 13.99 -4.93 -3.52
CA GLY A 43 13.52 -5.58 -2.28
C GLY A 43 12.65 -4.64 -1.44
N ASP A 44 12.10 -5.15 -0.33
CA ASP A 44 11.43 -4.34 0.69
C ASP A 44 12.49 -3.70 1.60
N ASP A 45 12.76 -2.42 1.38
CA ASP A 45 13.77 -1.70 2.12
C ASP A 45 13.19 -0.95 3.32
N GLN A 46 13.85 -1.12 4.47
CA GLN A 46 13.63 -0.29 5.67
C GLN A 46 14.58 0.90 5.62
N LEU A 47 14.05 2.06 5.24
CA LEU A 47 14.81 3.27 5.01
C LEU A 47 14.63 4.27 6.14
N THR A 48 15.60 5.15 6.33
CA THR A 48 15.55 6.25 7.30
C THR A 48 16.32 7.42 6.72
N GLY A 49 15.66 8.57 6.54
CA GLY A 49 16.31 9.80 6.06
C GLY A 49 17.31 10.35 7.07
N GLY A 50 16.88 10.39 8.33
CA GLY A 50 17.66 10.93 9.43
C GLY A 50 17.38 12.42 9.63
N VAL A 51 18.44 13.21 9.81
CA VAL A 51 18.32 14.62 10.21
C VAL A 51 18.43 15.52 8.97
N GLY A 52 17.38 16.23 8.59
CA GLY A 52 17.51 17.38 7.69
C GLY A 52 16.54 17.40 6.51
N LEU A 53 17.05 17.38 5.28
CA LEU A 53 16.21 17.28 4.09
C LEU A 53 16.73 16.08 3.33
N ASP A 54 15.89 15.07 3.20
CA ASP A 54 16.29 13.82 2.56
C ASP A 54 15.50 13.55 1.28
N LEU A 55 16.19 13.00 0.29
CA LEU A 55 15.61 12.48 -0.95
C LEU A 55 15.68 10.97 -0.87
N ILE A 56 14.56 10.33 -0.55
CA ILE A 56 14.50 8.89 -0.29
C ILE A 56 13.83 8.20 -1.47
N ALA A 57 14.48 7.21 -2.05
CA ALA A 57 13.87 6.36 -3.06
C ALA A 57 13.75 4.96 -2.48
N GLY A 58 12.56 4.39 -2.37
CA GLY A 58 12.41 3.00 -1.91
C GLY A 58 12.95 2.01 -2.93
N GLY A 59 12.76 2.30 -4.22
CA GLY A 59 13.30 1.45 -5.27
C GLY A 59 12.21 0.54 -5.82
N THR A 60 12.43 -0.77 -5.84
CA THR A 60 11.40 -1.72 -6.29
C THR A 60 11.14 -2.74 -5.20
N GLY A 61 9.90 -2.82 -4.74
CA GLY A 61 9.50 -3.65 -3.62
C GLY A 61 8.39 -2.93 -2.88
N HIS A 62 8.18 -3.32 -1.63
CA HIS A 62 7.32 -2.66 -0.66
C HIS A 62 8.21 -2.02 0.40
N ASP A 63 8.56 -0.77 0.15
CA ASP A 63 9.57 -0.03 0.89
C ASP A 63 8.94 0.75 2.04
N THR A 64 9.58 0.70 3.19
CA THR A 64 9.13 1.37 4.41
C THR A 64 10.10 2.46 4.81
N VAL A 65 9.62 3.69 4.95
CA VAL A 65 10.43 4.78 5.51
C VAL A 65 10.08 4.98 6.99
N ASN A 66 11.10 4.91 7.83
CA ASN A 66 11.01 5.03 9.28
C ASN A 66 11.24 6.47 9.74
N TYR A 67 10.37 6.94 10.63
CA TYR A 67 10.34 8.27 11.24
C TYR A 67 10.36 8.17 12.76
N ALA A 68 11.20 8.96 13.42
CA ALA A 68 11.47 8.77 14.86
C ALA A 68 10.41 9.40 15.79
N LEU A 69 9.52 10.26 15.30
CA LEU A 69 8.46 10.88 16.10
C LEU A 69 7.09 10.27 15.75
N ASP A 70 6.09 10.60 16.57
CA ASP A 70 4.70 10.26 16.30
C ASP A 70 4.22 10.90 14.99
N ARG A 71 3.32 10.23 14.26
CA ARG A 71 2.72 10.75 13.02
C ARG A 71 2.18 12.18 13.13
N SER A 72 1.67 12.57 14.31
CA SER A 72 1.13 13.90 14.60
C SER A 72 2.16 15.03 14.48
N GLN A 73 3.45 14.69 14.57
CA GLN A 73 4.56 15.61 14.42
C GLN A 73 5.00 15.75 12.95
N TYR A 74 4.31 15.12 11.99
CA TYR A 74 4.63 15.21 10.57
C TYR A 74 3.43 15.65 9.72
N VAL A 75 3.74 16.26 8.59
CA VAL A 75 2.82 16.50 7.49
C VAL A 75 3.25 15.61 6.34
N VAL A 76 2.42 14.64 5.98
CA VAL A 76 2.61 13.80 4.78
C VAL A 76 1.79 14.42 3.65
N THR A 77 2.37 14.53 2.45
CA THR A 77 1.72 15.11 1.28
C THR A 77 2.20 14.40 0.02
N GLN A 78 1.32 13.71 -0.68
CA GLN A 78 1.66 13.01 -1.92
C GLN A 78 1.36 13.87 -3.15
N THR A 79 2.33 13.99 -4.05
CA THR A 79 2.23 14.72 -5.33
C THR A 79 2.81 13.88 -6.46
N GLY A 80 1.95 13.14 -7.18
CA GLY A 80 2.39 12.12 -8.14
C GLY A 80 3.10 10.97 -7.43
N ALA A 81 4.23 10.51 -7.98
CA ALA A 81 5.06 9.45 -7.37
C ALA A 81 5.91 9.92 -6.18
N LEU A 82 5.77 11.18 -5.77
CA LEU A 82 6.55 11.81 -4.72
C LEU A 82 5.70 12.01 -3.46
N THR A 83 6.01 11.29 -2.40
CA THR A 83 5.47 11.51 -1.05
C THR A 83 6.39 12.47 -0.30
N THR A 84 5.90 13.62 0.15
CA THR A 84 6.66 14.56 0.96
C THR A 84 6.30 14.36 2.42
N VAL A 85 7.28 14.16 3.31
CA VAL A 85 7.06 14.02 4.75
C VAL A 85 7.84 15.10 5.47
N ARG A 86 7.12 16.04 6.08
CA ARG A 86 7.70 17.20 6.76
C ARG A 86 7.47 17.13 8.26
N ALA A 87 8.54 17.04 9.04
CA ALA A 87 8.52 17.22 10.48
C ALA A 87 8.12 18.66 10.87
N LEU A 88 7.19 18.78 11.82
CA LEU A 88 6.73 20.03 12.40
C LEU A 88 7.63 20.48 13.56
N THR A 89 8.31 19.53 14.19
CA THR A 89 9.21 19.70 15.32
C THR A 89 10.40 18.73 15.18
N GLY A 90 11.44 18.92 15.98
CA GLY A 90 12.65 18.08 15.87
C GLY A 90 13.57 18.46 14.72
N SER A 91 14.56 17.62 14.45
CA SER A 91 15.65 17.90 13.53
C SER A 91 15.55 17.15 12.19
N GLU A 92 14.58 16.23 12.04
CA GLU A 92 14.42 15.42 10.83
C GLU A 92 14.03 16.24 9.59
N GLY A 93 13.35 17.38 9.76
CA GLY A 93 13.13 18.36 8.67
C GLY A 93 12.14 17.92 7.60
N THR A 94 12.47 17.97 6.30
CA THR A 94 11.51 17.72 5.20
C THR A 94 12.06 16.73 4.19
N ASP A 95 11.37 15.62 4.02
CA ASP A 95 11.81 14.52 3.17
C ASP A 95 10.91 14.35 1.95
N TYR A 96 11.52 13.82 0.89
CA TYR A 96 10.94 13.65 -0.43
C TYR A 96 11.13 12.19 -0.84
N LEU A 97 10.06 11.41 -0.79
CA LEU A 97 10.04 9.96 -0.93
C LEU A 97 9.48 9.54 -2.28
N THR A 98 10.07 8.56 -2.94
CA THR A 98 9.53 7.99 -4.19
C THR A 98 9.60 6.47 -4.15
N GLY A 99 8.53 5.79 -4.58
CA GLY A 99 8.43 4.33 -4.53
C GLY A 99 8.57 3.81 -3.10
N VAL A 100 7.74 4.33 -2.20
CA VAL A 100 7.70 3.95 -0.78
C VAL A 100 6.26 3.64 -0.46
N GLU A 101 6.00 2.41 -0.05
CA GLU A 101 4.68 1.85 0.09
C GLU A 101 4.14 2.00 1.51
N THR A 102 5.02 2.08 2.50
CA THR A 102 4.66 2.25 3.91
C THR A 102 5.48 3.35 4.59
N LEU A 103 4.82 4.16 5.41
CA LEU A 103 5.47 5.11 6.29
C LEU A 103 5.32 4.65 7.74
N HIS A 104 6.43 4.31 8.37
CA HIS A 104 6.48 3.89 9.76
C HIS A 104 6.86 5.08 10.65
N PHE A 105 5.93 5.52 11.48
CA PHE A 105 6.13 6.53 12.52
C PHE A 105 6.24 5.85 13.89
N ALA A 106 6.81 6.55 14.87
CA ALA A 106 7.03 5.99 16.20
C ALA A 106 5.78 5.39 16.88
N ASN A 107 4.59 5.83 16.46
CA ASN A 107 3.32 5.38 17.02
C ASN A 107 2.41 4.59 16.05
N ARG A 108 2.73 4.51 14.74
CA ARG A 108 1.93 3.75 13.76
C ARG A 108 2.60 3.64 12.40
N GLU A 109 2.14 2.66 11.62
CA GLU A 109 2.39 2.59 10.18
C GLU A 109 1.18 3.08 9.39
N ILE A 110 1.41 3.61 8.19
CA ILE A 110 0.38 3.89 7.18
C ILE A 110 0.83 3.35 5.83
N SER A 111 -0.06 2.64 5.14
CA SER A 111 0.14 2.28 3.73
C SER A 111 -0.07 3.50 2.84
N THR A 112 0.45 3.44 1.62
CA THR A 112 0.27 4.48 0.60
C THR A 112 -0.78 4.10 -0.46
N LEU A 113 -1.37 2.90 -0.36
CA LEU A 113 -2.56 2.49 -1.11
C LEU A 113 -3.78 2.44 -0.20
N GLY A 114 -4.87 3.04 -0.69
CA GLY A 114 -6.18 3.13 -0.07
C GLY A 114 -6.86 1.78 0.17
N LEU A 115 -7.48 1.61 1.33
CA LEU A 115 -8.40 0.54 1.67
C LEU A 115 -9.72 0.73 0.90
N SER A 116 -9.94 -0.13 -0.08
CA SER A 116 -11.20 -0.27 -0.81
C SER A 116 -11.90 -1.58 -0.39
N GLY A 117 -13.22 -1.56 -0.26
CA GLY A 117 -14.00 -2.72 0.16
C GLY A 117 -15.49 -2.41 0.24
N ASP A 118 -16.36 -3.41 0.12
CA ASP A 118 -17.81 -3.21 0.17
C ASP A 118 -18.28 -3.03 1.62
N PHE A 119 -18.20 -1.81 2.16
CA PHE A 119 -18.58 -1.56 3.55
C PHE A 119 -20.09 -1.65 3.77
N ASN A 120 -20.90 -1.48 2.72
CA ASN A 120 -22.35 -1.33 2.83
C ASN A 120 -23.15 -2.59 2.40
N GLY A 121 -22.52 -3.50 1.65
CA GLY A 121 -23.07 -4.77 1.18
C GLY A 121 -23.85 -4.67 -0.13
N ASP A 122 -23.58 -3.67 -0.98
CA ASP A 122 -24.24 -3.49 -2.28
C ASP A 122 -23.51 -4.15 -3.45
N GLY A 123 -22.44 -4.89 -3.16
CA GLY A 123 -21.61 -5.60 -4.12
C GLY A 123 -20.62 -4.68 -4.85
N ARG A 124 -20.40 -3.46 -4.37
CA ARG A 124 -19.45 -2.51 -4.94
C ARG A 124 -18.41 -2.16 -3.91
N ALA A 125 -17.17 -2.00 -4.35
CA ALA A 125 -16.12 -1.49 -3.51
C ALA A 125 -16.40 -0.02 -3.18
N ASP A 126 -16.38 0.28 -1.89
CA ASP A 126 -16.45 1.61 -1.31
C ASP A 126 -15.03 2.06 -0.91
N ILE A 127 -14.81 3.38 -0.89
CA ILE A 127 -13.51 3.96 -0.58
C ILE A 127 -13.45 4.34 0.90
N LEU A 128 -12.43 3.88 1.63
CA LEU A 128 -12.13 4.39 2.97
C LEU A 128 -11.22 5.62 2.88
N LEU A 129 -11.61 6.67 3.60
CA LEU A 129 -10.89 7.94 3.69
C LEU A 129 -10.46 8.20 5.13
N GLN A 130 -9.27 8.79 5.29
CA GLN A 130 -8.81 9.32 6.58
C GLN A 130 -8.55 10.81 6.52
N SER A 131 -8.72 11.43 7.69
CA SER A 131 -8.14 12.72 8.06
C SER A 131 -7.29 12.52 9.32
N GLN A 132 -6.73 13.61 9.87
CA GLN A 132 -5.94 13.56 11.10
C GLN A 132 -6.61 12.81 12.25
N THR A 133 -7.94 12.88 12.37
CA THR A 133 -8.68 12.32 13.51
C THR A 133 -9.93 11.53 13.15
N ASN A 134 -10.27 11.41 11.86
CA ASN A 134 -11.53 10.78 11.46
C ASN A 134 -11.31 9.82 10.30
N LEU A 135 -12.16 8.79 10.28
CA LEU A 135 -12.38 7.95 9.11
C LEU A 135 -13.74 8.30 8.48
N ALA A 136 -13.85 8.10 7.18
CA ALA A 136 -15.09 8.17 6.44
C ALA A 136 -15.12 7.10 5.36
N THR A 137 -16.30 6.70 4.93
CA THR A 137 -16.48 5.90 3.72
C THR A 137 -17.14 6.74 2.65
N TRP A 138 -16.76 6.53 1.39
CA TRP A 138 -17.46 6.99 0.20
C TRP A 138 -17.99 5.78 -0.53
N THR A 139 -19.32 5.68 -0.66
CA THR A 139 -19.91 4.57 -1.41
C THR A 139 -19.98 4.91 -2.87
N MET A 140 -19.60 3.98 -3.74
CA MET A 140 -19.31 4.28 -5.16
C MET A 140 -20.33 3.65 -6.12
N ASN A 141 -20.54 4.31 -7.26
CA ASN A 141 -21.21 3.73 -8.41
C ASN A 141 -20.46 4.13 -9.69
N GLY A 142 -19.41 3.37 -9.99
CA GLY A 142 -18.41 3.75 -10.98
C GLY A 142 -17.71 5.05 -10.58
N ALA A 143 -17.59 6.00 -11.50
CA ALA A 143 -17.02 7.32 -11.23
C ALA A 143 -18.01 8.30 -10.53
N SER A 144 -19.07 7.82 -9.89
CA SER A 144 -20.04 8.67 -9.16
C SER A 144 -20.10 8.30 -7.69
N LEU A 145 -20.17 9.30 -6.82
CA LEU A 145 -20.43 9.10 -5.40
C LEU A 145 -21.91 8.74 -5.19
N ALA A 146 -22.17 7.55 -4.66
CA ALA A 146 -23.51 7.07 -4.31
C ALA A 146 -23.93 7.50 -2.89
N GLY A 147 -22.98 7.66 -1.97
CA GLY A 147 -23.25 7.98 -0.57
C GLY A 147 -22.00 7.91 0.30
N GLY A 148 -22.17 7.52 1.56
CA GLY A 148 -21.09 7.45 2.55
C GLY A 148 -21.23 8.43 3.71
N GLY A 149 -20.17 8.59 4.49
CA GLY A 149 -20.15 9.48 5.63
C GLY A 149 -19.05 9.16 6.64
N LEU A 150 -19.01 9.93 7.73
CA LEU A 150 -18.06 9.71 8.81
C LEU A 150 -18.35 8.39 9.51
N LEU A 151 -17.28 7.64 9.80
CA LEU A 151 -17.31 6.52 10.72
C LEU A 151 -17.23 7.03 12.17
N PRO A 152 -17.54 6.19 13.17
CA PRO A 152 -17.20 6.48 14.56
C PRO A 152 -15.72 6.87 14.68
N GLY A 153 -15.43 7.92 15.45
CA GLY A 153 -14.06 8.41 15.61
C GLY A 153 -13.16 7.35 16.26
N LEU A 154 -11.93 7.23 15.76
CA LEU A 154 -10.91 6.40 16.38
C LEU A 154 -10.45 7.06 17.68
N SER A 155 -10.33 6.29 18.76
CA SER A 155 -9.67 6.77 19.97
C SER A 155 -8.16 6.91 19.74
N ASP A 156 -7.50 7.80 20.49
CA ASP A 156 -6.08 8.11 20.29
C ASP A 156 -5.19 6.87 20.17
N GLY A 157 -4.40 6.83 19.09
CA GLY A 157 -3.40 5.80 18.79
C GLY A 157 -3.89 4.65 17.93
N TRP A 158 -5.18 4.55 17.62
CA TRP A 158 -5.69 3.56 16.66
C TRP A 158 -5.62 4.09 15.22
N SER A 159 -5.30 3.21 14.28
CA SER A 159 -5.41 3.43 12.83
C SER A 159 -6.09 2.23 12.17
N ALA A 160 -6.85 2.46 11.09
CA ALA A 160 -7.26 1.39 10.20
C ALA A 160 -6.06 0.98 9.34
N ILE A 161 -5.85 -0.33 9.19
CA ILE A 161 -4.69 -0.89 8.50
C ILE A 161 -5.06 -1.93 7.44
N ALA A 162 -6.26 -2.52 7.50
CA ALA A 162 -6.77 -3.43 6.49
C ALA A 162 -8.30 -3.46 6.52
N ALA A 163 -8.90 -3.96 5.43
CA ALA A 163 -10.33 -4.19 5.32
C ALA A 163 -10.62 -5.58 4.74
N GLY A 164 -11.71 -6.20 5.17
CA GLY A 164 -12.14 -7.51 4.66
C GLY A 164 -13.31 -8.08 5.46
N ASP A 165 -14.13 -8.92 4.85
CA ASP A 165 -15.31 -9.50 5.51
C ASP A 165 -14.90 -10.60 6.51
N ALA A 166 -14.57 -10.26 7.75
CA ALA A 166 -14.17 -11.24 8.77
C ALA A 166 -15.36 -12.05 9.32
N ASN A 167 -16.59 -11.58 9.09
CA ASN A 167 -17.78 -12.10 9.77
C ASN A 167 -18.80 -12.80 8.83
N ARG A 168 -18.52 -12.81 7.53
CA ARG A 168 -19.28 -13.41 6.44
C ARG A 168 -20.69 -12.83 6.30
N ASP A 169 -20.84 -11.53 6.51
CA ASP A 169 -22.10 -10.81 6.27
C ASP A 169 -22.15 -10.05 4.93
N ALA A 170 -21.17 -10.33 4.06
CA ALA A 170 -20.94 -9.70 2.77
C ALA A 170 -20.60 -8.22 2.87
N ARG A 171 -20.01 -7.79 4.00
CA ARG A 171 -19.48 -6.43 4.17
C ARG A 171 -18.03 -6.48 4.61
N SER A 172 -17.22 -5.58 4.08
CA SER A 172 -15.86 -5.40 4.55
C SER A 172 -15.87 -4.85 5.98
N ASP A 173 -15.25 -5.57 6.90
CA ASP A 173 -14.93 -5.11 8.24
C ASP A 173 -13.59 -4.36 8.25
N LEU A 174 -13.29 -3.60 9.32
CA LEU A 174 -12.02 -2.87 9.46
C LEU A 174 -11.12 -3.50 10.51
N LEU A 175 -9.89 -3.81 10.13
CA LEU A 175 -8.82 -4.14 11.06
C LEU A 175 -8.12 -2.86 11.50
N LEU A 176 -8.05 -2.67 12.81
CA LEU A 176 -7.42 -1.54 13.45
C LEU A 176 -6.17 -1.98 14.22
N GLN A 177 -5.16 -1.13 14.24
CA GLN A 177 -3.94 -1.33 15.03
C GLN A 177 -3.65 -0.14 15.93
N LYS A 178 -3.16 -0.45 17.13
CA LYS A 178 -2.54 0.50 18.07
C LYS A 178 -1.36 -0.18 18.72
N ASP A 179 -0.15 0.33 18.48
CA ASP A 179 1.09 -0.35 18.87
C ASP A 179 1.08 -1.81 18.36
N GLN A 180 1.20 -2.79 19.25
CA GLN A 180 1.06 -4.21 18.91
C GLN A 180 -0.38 -4.75 19.07
N GLN A 181 -1.34 -3.94 19.53
CA GLN A 181 -2.72 -4.41 19.70
C GLN A 181 -3.49 -4.33 18.38
N LEU A 182 -4.24 -5.39 18.09
CA LEU A 182 -5.17 -5.45 16.97
C LEU A 182 -6.61 -5.46 17.48
N ALA A 183 -7.48 -4.71 16.80
CA ALA A 183 -8.91 -4.72 17.02
C ALA A 183 -9.65 -4.86 15.70
N LEU A 184 -10.80 -5.50 15.71
CA LEU A 184 -11.68 -5.61 14.54
C LEU A 184 -12.93 -4.78 14.80
N TRP A 185 -13.34 -3.98 13.81
CA TRP A 185 -14.64 -3.33 13.76
C TRP A 185 -15.51 -4.00 12.71
N GLN A 186 -16.67 -4.50 13.14
CA GLN A 186 -17.66 -5.08 12.24
C GLN A 186 -18.53 -3.97 11.66
N MET A 187 -18.61 -3.86 10.34
CA MET A 187 -19.15 -2.69 9.66
C MET A 187 -20.52 -2.94 9.03
N ASN A 188 -21.33 -1.88 8.97
CA ASN A 188 -22.53 -1.80 8.14
C ASN A 188 -22.68 -0.38 7.60
N GLY A 189 -22.09 -0.14 6.43
CA GLY A 189 -21.87 1.17 5.87
C GLY A 189 -21.03 2.02 6.83
N THR A 190 -21.62 3.09 7.35
CA THR A 190 -20.96 3.99 8.30
C THR A 190 -21.10 3.58 9.77
N GLN A 191 -21.78 2.47 10.06
CA GLN A 191 -22.05 2.02 11.42
C GLN A 191 -21.11 0.89 11.83
N VAL A 192 -20.59 0.95 13.07
CA VAL A 192 -19.90 -0.17 13.71
C VAL A 192 -20.95 -0.99 14.47
N THR A 193 -21.24 -2.19 13.99
CA THR A 193 -22.29 -3.08 14.53
C THR A 193 -21.77 -4.01 15.62
N GLY A 194 -20.45 -4.21 15.66
CA GLY A 194 -19.74 -5.04 16.63
C GLY A 194 -18.23 -4.79 16.54
N GLY A 195 -17.47 -5.47 17.37
CA GLY A 195 -16.01 -5.34 17.35
C GLY A 195 -15.34 -5.48 18.71
N GLY A 196 -14.03 -5.31 18.73
CA GLY A 196 -13.22 -5.36 19.94
C GLY A 196 -11.75 -5.68 19.66
N VAL A 197 -10.93 -5.60 20.70
CA VAL A 197 -9.53 -6.06 20.64
C VAL A 197 -9.52 -7.58 20.42
N ILE A 198 -8.86 -8.02 19.35
CA ILE A 198 -8.79 -9.42 18.93
C ILE A 198 -7.48 -10.10 19.33
N GLY A 199 -6.43 -9.31 19.60
CA GLY A 199 -5.14 -9.85 20.01
C GLY A 199 -4.05 -8.81 20.15
N THR A 200 -2.88 -9.27 20.58
CA THR A 200 -1.64 -8.49 20.59
C THR A 200 -0.60 -9.26 19.79
N LEU A 201 0.05 -8.59 18.85
CA LEU A 201 1.18 -9.13 18.10
C LEU A 201 2.36 -9.37 19.05
N GLY A 202 3.14 -10.40 18.75
CA GLY A 202 4.43 -10.62 19.40
C GLY A 202 5.51 -9.77 18.75
N ASP A 203 6.60 -9.52 19.47
CA ASP A 203 7.70 -8.70 18.97
C ASP A 203 8.19 -9.17 17.58
N GLY A 204 8.30 -8.22 16.65
CA GLY A 204 8.73 -8.44 15.27
C GLY A 204 7.63 -8.91 14.31
N TRP A 205 6.42 -9.20 14.80
CA TRP A 205 5.29 -9.51 13.93
C TRP A 205 4.54 -8.26 13.49
N VAL A 206 4.17 -8.23 12.22
CA VAL A 206 3.33 -7.19 11.60
C VAL A 206 2.15 -7.84 10.86
N VAL A 207 1.10 -7.07 10.61
CA VAL A 207 0.02 -7.49 9.71
C VAL A 207 0.49 -7.30 8.28
N ALA A 208 0.42 -8.37 7.49
CA ALA A 208 0.83 -8.36 6.09
C ALA A 208 -0.38 -8.24 5.14
N ALA A 209 -1.50 -8.87 5.49
CA ALA A 209 -2.73 -8.81 4.70
C ALA A 209 -3.97 -9.23 5.51
N MET A 210 -5.15 -8.90 4.98
CA MET A 210 -6.44 -9.39 5.44
C MET A 210 -7.21 -9.97 4.25
N SER A 211 -7.32 -11.30 4.16
CA SER A 211 -7.93 -12.00 3.02
C SER A 211 -8.34 -13.43 3.37
N ASP A 212 -9.26 -14.05 2.62
CA ASP A 212 -9.76 -15.41 2.91
C ASP A 212 -8.79 -16.50 2.43
N LEU A 213 -7.74 -16.79 3.19
CA LEU A 213 -6.80 -17.89 2.86
C LEU A 213 -7.41 -19.26 3.15
N SER A 214 -8.43 -19.34 4.01
CA SER A 214 -9.05 -20.61 4.43
C SER A 214 -10.13 -21.12 3.47
N GLY A 215 -10.75 -20.24 2.69
CA GLY A 215 -11.85 -20.52 1.77
C GLY A 215 -13.20 -20.67 2.46
N ASP A 216 -13.35 -20.16 3.68
CA ASP A 216 -14.58 -20.26 4.45
C ASP A 216 -15.52 -19.06 4.25
N GLY A 217 -15.13 -18.12 3.39
CA GLY A 217 -15.81 -16.87 3.08
C GLY A 217 -15.53 -15.76 4.10
N ARG A 218 -14.55 -15.92 4.99
CA ARG A 218 -14.14 -14.90 5.95
C ARG A 218 -12.72 -14.46 5.66
N ALA A 219 -12.49 -13.15 5.73
CA ALA A 219 -11.14 -12.62 5.69
C ALA A 219 -10.36 -13.04 6.94
N ASP A 220 -9.28 -13.75 6.73
CA ASP A 220 -8.29 -14.12 7.74
C ASP A 220 -7.22 -13.01 7.86
N ILE A 221 -6.39 -13.06 8.90
CA ILE A 221 -5.27 -12.11 9.08
C ILE A 221 -3.95 -12.85 8.82
N LEU A 222 -3.24 -12.42 7.78
CA LEU A 222 -1.89 -12.89 7.49
C LEU A 222 -0.89 -11.98 8.21
N LEU A 223 0.00 -12.59 8.97
CA LEU A 223 1.06 -11.94 9.73
C LEU A 223 2.42 -12.31 9.16
N GLN A 224 3.37 -11.40 9.26
CA GLN A 224 4.76 -11.61 8.85
C GLN A 224 5.74 -11.20 9.95
N ASN A 225 6.84 -11.95 10.08
CA ASN A 225 8.00 -11.58 10.88
C ASN A 225 9.28 -12.07 10.20
N ASP A 226 10.18 -11.17 9.82
CA ASP A 226 11.37 -11.47 9.02
C ASP A 226 10.96 -12.29 7.79
N ARG A 227 11.22 -13.60 7.82
CA ARG A 227 10.91 -14.56 6.74
C ARG A 227 9.78 -15.53 7.07
N GLN A 228 9.14 -15.40 8.22
CA GLN A 228 8.05 -16.28 8.65
C GLN A 228 6.71 -15.62 8.34
N LEU A 229 5.77 -16.45 7.88
CA LEU A 229 4.37 -16.07 7.74
C LEU A 229 3.53 -16.89 8.72
N ALA A 230 2.51 -16.26 9.30
CA ALA A 230 1.53 -16.92 10.16
C ALA A 230 0.13 -16.47 9.78
N LEU A 231 -0.84 -17.37 9.90
CA LEU A 231 -2.25 -17.08 9.66
C LEU A 231 -2.99 -17.06 10.98
N TRP A 232 -3.85 -16.07 11.20
CA TRP A 232 -4.94 -16.13 12.16
C TRP A 232 -6.24 -16.33 11.40
N GLN A 233 -6.87 -17.48 11.60
CA GLN A 233 -8.16 -17.76 10.98
C GLN A 233 -9.28 -17.13 11.80
N MET A 234 -10.14 -16.34 11.14
CA MET A 234 -11.07 -15.45 11.83
C MET A 234 -12.52 -15.94 11.77
N ASN A 235 -13.28 -15.65 12.82
CA ASN A 235 -14.75 -15.74 12.83
C ASN A 235 -15.31 -14.51 13.56
N GLY A 236 -15.50 -13.44 12.79
CA GLY A 236 -15.70 -12.10 13.34
C GLY A 236 -14.52 -11.72 14.23
N THR A 237 -14.79 -11.36 15.50
CA THR A 237 -13.75 -10.96 16.46
C THR A 237 -12.98 -12.12 17.10
N GLN A 238 -13.25 -13.37 16.71
CA GLN A 238 -12.63 -14.56 17.31
C GLN A 238 -11.57 -15.15 16.40
N ILE A 239 -10.39 -15.46 16.96
CA ILE A 239 -9.37 -16.27 16.29
C ILE A 239 -9.73 -17.74 16.54
N VAL A 240 -10.14 -18.46 15.51
CA VAL A 240 -10.65 -19.84 15.60
C VAL A 240 -9.62 -20.90 15.17
N GLY A 241 -8.52 -20.48 14.57
CA GLY A 241 -7.50 -21.38 14.05
C GLY A 241 -6.28 -20.64 13.50
N GLY A 242 -5.57 -21.31 12.59
CA GLY A 242 -4.35 -20.80 11.95
C GLY A 242 -3.06 -21.39 12.52
N GLY A 243 -1.97 -20.63 12.42
CA GLY A 243 -0.61 -21.04 12.80
C GLY A 243 0.43 -20.56 11.80
N LEU A 244 1.69 -20.95 12.01
CA LEU A 244 2.76 -20.71 11.03
C LEU A 244 2.41 -21.39 9.71
N LEU A 245 2.68 -20.69 8.61
CA LEU A 245 2.63 -21.31 7.29
C LEU A 245 3.69 -22.41 7.21
N SER A 246 3.40 -23.47 6.45
CA SER A 246 4.30 -24.64 6.34
C SER A 246 5.65 -24.34 5.68
N SER A 247 5.81 -23.15 5.08
CA SER A 247 7.02 -22.69 4.39
C SER A 247 7.44 -21.32 4.93
N ILE A 248 8.75 -21.05 4.88
CA ILE A 248 9.33 -19.74 5.16
C ILE A 248 9.70 -19.06 3.85
N LEU A 249 9.73 -17.73 3.85
CA LEU A 249 10.24 -16.94 2.74
C LEU A 249 11.74 -17.23 2.58
N GLY A 250 12.17 -17.47 1.33
CA GLY A 250 13.59 -17.55 1.00
C GLY A 250 14.25 -16.18 1.08
N ASP A 251 15.58 -16.14 1.13
CA ASP A 251 16.32 -14.88 1.20
C ASP A 251 15.94 -13.95 0.02
N GLY A 252 15.59 -12.70 0.36
CA GLY A 252 15.18 -11.65 -0.58
C GLY A 252 13.76 -11.80 -1.14
N TRP A 253 12.99 -12.81 -0.72
CA TRP A 253 11.57 -12.91 -1.08
C TRP A 253 10.70 -12.19 -0.07
N GLN A 254 9.73 -11.44 -0.58
CA GLN A 254 8.72 -10.74 0.20
C GLN A 254 7.31 -10.97 -0.31
N LEU A 255 6.30 -10.70 0.51
CA LEU A 255 4.90 -10.71 0.12
C LEU A 255 4.59 -9.45 -0.69
N ALA A 256 4.07 -9.61 -1.90
CA ALA A 256 3.66 -8.52 -2.77
C ALA A 256 2.13 -8.37 -2.89
N GLY A 257 1.37 -9.39 -2.48
CA GLY A 257 -0.09 -9.34 -2.49
C GLY A 257 -0.74 -10.67 -2.13
N THR A 258 -2.04 -10.62 -1.86
CA THR A 258 -2.88 -11.79 -1.58
C THR A 258 -4.18 -11.71 -2.35
N ALA A 259 -4.52 -12.75 -3.11
CA ALA A 259 -5.80 -12.87 -3.81
C ALA A 259 -5.97 -14.29 -4.37
N ASP A 260 -7.19 -14.68 -4.74
CA ASP A 260 -7.47 -15.99 -5.36
C ASP A 260 -6.95 -16.02 -6.80
N LEU A 261 -5.80 -16.66 -7.04
CA LEU A 261 -5.13 -16.64 -8.35
C LEU A 261 -5.55 -17.82 -9.23
N ASP A 262 -6.15 -18.88 -8.66
CA ASP A 262 -6.53 -20.10 -9.39
C ASP A 262 -8.03 -20.36 -9.48
N GLY A 263 -8.84 -19.58 -8.77
CA GLY A 263 -10.30 -19.55 -8.80
C GLY A 263 -10.94 -20.60 -7.90
N ASP A 264 -10.22 -21.06 -6.87
CA ASP A 264 -10.71 -22.08 -5.94
C ASP A 264 -11.47 -21.50 -4.72
N GLY A 265 -11.55 -20.17 -4.63
CA GLY A 265 -12.21 -19.43 -3.55
C GLY A 265 -11.31 -19.13 -2.36
N ARG A 266 -10.00 -19.46 -2.43
CA ARG A 266 -9.01 -19.14 -1.39
C ARG A 266 -8.03 -18.13 -1.92
N SER A 267 -7.60 -17.22 -1.06
CA SER A 267 -6.51 -16.31 -1.37
C SER A 267 -5.17 -17.02 -1.36
N ASP A 268 -4.42 -16.83 -2.43
CA ASP A 268 -3.04 -17.24 -2.63
C ASP A 268 -2.08 -16.11 -2.30
N LEU A 269 -0.78 -16.40 -2.28
CA LEU A 269 0.26 -15.40 -2.07
C LEU A 269 1.05 -15.12 -3.35
N VAL A 270 1.24 -13.83 -3.64
CA VAL A 270 2.20 -13.35 -4.64
C VAL A 270 3.46 -12.94 -3.90
N LEU A 271 4.59 -13.51 -4.30
CA LEU A 271 5.89 -13.20 -3.72
C LEU A 271 6.79 -12.55 -4.76
N GLN A 272 7.62 -11.60 -4.32
CA GLN A 272 8.58 -10.89 -5.17
C GLN A 272 9.99 -10.96 -4.58
N ASN A 273 10.99 -11.12 -5.45
CA ASN A 273 12.41 -11.00 -5.12
C ASN A 273 13.12 -10.27 -6.28
N GLY A 274 13.32 -8.97 -6.10
CA GLY A 274 13.74 -8.09 -7.18
C GLY A 274 12.79 -8.20 -8.37
N GLN A 275 13.28 -8.72 -9.50
CA GLN A 275 12.46 -8.94 -10.70
C GLN A 275 11.76 -10.30 -10.72
N SER A 276 12.09 -11.24 -9.83
CA SER A 276 11.51 -12.58 -9.85
C SER A 276 10.19 -12.60 -9.10
N LEU A 277 9.19 -13.26 -9.66
CA LEU A 277 7.89 -13.49 -9.03
C LEU A 277 7.65 -14.96 -8.81
N ALA A 278 7.03 -15.28 -7.69
CA ALA A 278 6.52 -16.60 -7.37
C ALA A 278 5.09 -16.48 -6.85
N VAL A 279 4.32 -17.54 -7.04
CA VAL A 279 2.98 -17.69 -6.48
C VAL A 279 2.98 -18.91 -5.58
N TRP A 280 2.37 -18.78 -4.41
CA TRP A 280 2.13 -19.87 -3.49
C TRP A 280 0.63 -20.11 -3.41
N LEU A 281 0.19 -21.29 -3.83
CA LEU A 281 -1.22 -21.68 -3.77
C LEU A 281 -1.54 -22.21 -2.37
N MET A 282 -2.57 -21.68 -1.73
CA MET A 282 -2.79 -21.84 -0.29
C MET A 282 -4.04 -22.63 0.07
N ASN A 283 -4.01 -23.30 1.23
CA ASN A 283 -5.18 -23.87 1.89
C ASN A 283 -5.08 -23.62 3.39
N GLY A 284 -5.59 -22.46 3.82
CA GLY A 284 -5.29 -21.90 5.12
C GLY A 284 -3.77 -21.76 5.31
N PRO A 285 -3.18 -22.29 6.40
CA PRO A 285 -1.74 -22.18 6.62
C PRO A 285 -0.89 -23.16 5.78
N GLN A 286 -1.49 -23.99 4.92
CA GLN A 286 -0.76 -25.00 4.15
C GLN A 286 -0.45 -24.51 2.73
N LEU A 287 0.81 -24.61 2.32
CA LEU A 287 1.21 -24.46 0.92
C LEU A 287 0.86 -25.74 0.15
N ILE A 288 -0.06 -25.65 -0.80
CA ILE A 288 -0.56 -26.81 -1.58
C ILE A 288 0.00 -26.87 -3.01
N GLY A 289 0.60 -25.77 -3.48
CA GLY A 289 1.18 -25.71 -4.82
C GLY A 289 1.85 -24.38 -5.10
N GLY A 290 2.10 -24.11 -6.38
CA GLY A 290 2.71 -22.88 -6.85
C GLY A 290 4.14 -23.04 -7.36
N GLY A 291 4.89 -21.94 -7.40
CA GLY A 291 6.25 -21.88 -7.91
C GLY A 291 6.58 -20.55 -8.56
N PHE A 292 7.67 -20.52 -9.33
CA PHE A 292 8.05 -19.36 -10.12
C PHE A 292 6.95 -18.99 -11.13
N ALA A 293 6.52 -17.73 -11.10
CA ALA A 293 5.42 -17.22 -11.92
C ALA A 293 5.91 -16.38 -13.10
N GLY A 294 7.03 -15.67 -12.95
CA GLY A 294 7.59 -14.86 -14.03
C GLY A 294 8.71 -13.92 -13.61
N THR A 295 9.19 -13.13 -14.57
CA THR A 295 10.20 -12.09 -14.34
C THR A 295 9.70 -10.74 -14.82
N LEU A 296 9.68 -9.76 -13.92
CA LEU A 296 9.39 -8.37 -14.19
C LEU A 296 10.49 -7.74 -15.06
N ALA A 297 10.08 -6.88 -15.99
CA ALA A 297 11.04 -6.02 -16.68
C ALA A 297 11.63 -4.98 -15.71
N ALA A 298 12.81 -4.46 -16.03
CA ALA A 298 13.45 -3.44 -15.19
C ALA A 298 12.56 -2.22 -14.96
N GLY A 299 12.47 -1.78 -13.71
CA GLY A 299 11.64 -0.64 -13.30
C GLY A 299 10.16 -0.93 -13.16
N TRP A 300 9.73 -2.19 -13.23
CA TRP A 300 8.36 -2.61 -12.90
C TRP A 300 8.29 -3.25 -11.51
N SER A 301 7.22 -3.00 -10.78
CA SER A 301 6.86 -3.63 -9.51
C SER A 301 5.39 -4.08 -9.53
N ILE A 302 5.05 -5.02 -8.64
CA ILE A 302 3.64 -5.31 -8.31
C ILE A 302 3.13 -4.22 -7.37
N ILE A 303 1.94 -3.68 -7.65
CA ILE A 303 1.28 -2.69 -6.80
C ILE A 303 -0.08 -3.17 -6.27
N GLY A 304 -0.52 -4.37 -6.67
CA GLY A 304 -1.75 -4.94 -6.16
C GLY A 304 -2.26 -6.12 -6.98
N THR A 305 -3.38 -6.67 -6.53
CA THR A 305 -4.01 -7.85 -7.09
C THR A 305 -5.53 -7.66 -7.15
N GLY A 306 -6.18 -8.26 -8.14
CA GLY A 306 -7.64 -8.27 -8.27
C GLY A 306 -8.09 -8.82 -9.61
N ASP A 307 -9.33 -9.30 -9.74
CA ASP A 307 -9.84 -9.84 -11.01
C ASP A 307 -10.23 -8.70 -11.95
N LEU A 308 -9.29 -8.21 -12.76
CA LEU A 308 -9.55 -7.08 -13.67
C LEU A 308 -10.33 -7.51 -14.92
N ASN A 309 -10.48 -8.82 -15.18
CA ASN A 309 -11.00 -9.34 -16.43
C ASN A 309 -12.33 -10.11 -16.30
N GLY A 310 -12.71 -10.48 -15.07
CA GLY A 310 -13.95 -11.12 -14.69
C GLY A 310 -13.96 -12.64 -14.92
N ASP A 311 -12.81 -13.30 -14.93
CA ASP A 311 -12.72 -14.76 -15.12
C ASP A 311 -12.73 -15.56 -13.81
N GLY A 312 -12.91 -14.87 -12.68
CA GLY A 312 -12.95 -15.45 -11.34
C GLY A 312 -11.56 -15.71 -10.74
N LYS A 313 -10.48 -15.25 -11.39
CA LYS A 313 -9.12 -15.29 -10.86
C LYS A 313 -8.57 -13.88 -10.77
N ALA A 314 -7.82 -13.61 -9.71
CA ALA A 314 -7.13 -12.36 -9.58
C ALA A 314 -5.97 -12.26 -10.58
N ASP A 315 -5.85 -11.08 -11.17
CA ASP A 315 -4.75 -10.63 -11.98
C ASP A 315 -3.73 -9.86 -11.11
N LEU A 316 -2.51 -9.67 -11.62
CA LEU A 316 -1.51 -8.79 -11.00
C LEU A 316 -1.56 -7.41 -11.67
N VAL A 317 -1.53 -6.35 -10.87
CA VAL A 317 -1.39 -4.97 -11.35
C VAL A 317 0.06 -4.53 -11.17
N LEU A 318 0.67 -4.07 -12.25
CA LEU A 318 2.06 -3.68 -12.30
C LEU A 318 2.20 -2.19 -12.61
N GLN A 319 3.23 -1.56 -12.05
CA GLN A 319 3.55 -0.15 -12.32
C GLN A 319 5.00 0.06 -12.71
N SER A 320 5.23 0.97 -13.66
CA SER A 320 6.55 1.54 -13.95
C SER A 320 6.43 3.04 -14.24
N GLY A 321 6.90 3.85 -13.30
CA GLY A 321 6.71 5.29 -13.32
C GLY A 321 5.21 5.63 -13.33
N GLN A 322 4.71 6.11 -14.46
CA GLN A 322 3.29 6.46 -14.65
C GLN A 322 2.51 5.42 -15.45
N ASN A 323 3.18 4.38 -15.95
CA ASN A 323 2.56 3.34 -16.76
C ASN A 323 2.03 2.23 -15.86
N LEU A 324 0.84 1.74 -16.18
CA LEU A 324 0.23 0.56 -15.58
C LEU A 324 0.15 -0.58 -16.59
N ALA A 325 0.26 -1.80 -16.09
CA ALA A 325 0.06 -3.03 -16.83
C ALA A 325 -0.68 -4.05 -15.97
N VAL A 326 -1.24 -5.06 -16.63
CA VAL A 326 -1.88 -6.21 -15.97
C VAL A 326 -1.22 -7.47 -16.47
N TRP A 327 -0.95 -8.41 -15.55
CA TRP A 327 -0.69 -9.80 -15.90
C TRP A 327 -1.87 -10.65 -15.45
N GLN A 328 -2.47 -11.34 -16.42
CA GLN A 328 -3.61 -12.20 -16.15
C GLN A 328 -3.13 -13.55 -15.68
N MET A 329 -3.61 -14.03 -14.54
CA MET A 329 -3.07 -15.21 -13.88
C MET A 329 -3.99 -16.43 -14.05
N ASN A 330 -3.38 -17.61 -13.98
CA ASN A 330 -4.08 -18.89 -13.84
C ASN A 330 -3.27 -19.78 -12.91
N GLY A 331 -3.50 -19.60 -11.60
CA GLY A 331 -2.63 -20.03 -10.52
C GLY A 331 -1.24 -19.41 -10.66
N ALA A 332 -0.20 -20.24 -10.58
CA ALA A 332 1.19 -19.77 -10.70
C ALA A 332 1.65 -19.48 -12.13
N GLN A 333 0.76 -19.39 -13.11
CA GLN A 333 1.12 -19.14 -14.52
C GLN A 333 0.53 -17.83 -15.02
N ILE A 334 1.30 -17.08 -15.80
CA ILE A 334 0.81 -15.90 -16.52
C ILE A 334 0.10 -16.38 -17.77
N ALA A 335 -1.23 -16.25 -17.80
CA ALA A 335 -2.09 -16.64 -18.91
C ALA A 335 -2.17 -15.56 -20.01
N GLY A 336 -1.96 -14.29 -19.64
CA GLY A 336 -2.08 -13.16 -20.55
C GLY A 336 -1.66 -11.85 -19.89
N GLY A 337 -2.07 -10.73 -20.49
CA GLY A 337 -1.79 -9.39 -19.97
C GLY A 337 -1.19 -8.42 -20.97
N GLY A 338 -0.81 -7.25 -20.48
CA GLY A 338 -0.25 -6.16 -21.29
C GLY A 338 -0.36 -4.80 -20.61
N LEU A 339 0.13 -3.78 -21.31
CA LEU A 339 0.01 -2.38 -20.88
C LEU A 339 -1.46 -1.95 -20.85
N ILE A 340 -1.85 -1.26 -19.79
CA ILE A 340 -3.09 -0.48 -19.72
C ILE A 340 -2.86 0.88 -20.36
N GLY A 341 -1.81 1.59 -19.91
CA GLY A 341 -1.51 2.96 -20.33
C GLY A 341 -0.89 3.79 -19.20
N ALA A 342 -0.73 5.09 -19.44
CA ALA A 342 -0.18 6.02 -18.46
C ALA A 342 -1.29 6.80 -17.73
N MET A 343 -1.20 6.90 -16.39
CA MET A 343 -2.17 7.64 -15.57
C MET A 343 -2.07 9.16 -15.73
N GLY A 344 -0.92 9.65 -16.22
CA GLY A 344 -0.68 11.07 -16.47
C GLY A 344 -0.13 11.81 -15.25
N SER A 345 0.55 12.93 -15.49
CA SER A 345 1.29 13.65 -14.44
C SER A 345 0.43 14.03 -13.24
N GLY A 346 0.90 13.70 -12.04
CA GLY A 346 0.27 14.04 -10.76
C GLY A 346 -0.71 12.99 -10.24
N TRP A 347 -1.14 12.05 -11.10
CA TRP A 347 -1.94 10.91 -10.67
C TRP A 347 -1.06 9.82 -10.06
N HIS A 348 -1.64 9.08 -9.11
CA HIS A 348 -1.12 7.82 -8.58
C HIS A 348 -2.28 6.84 -8.37
N VAL A 349 -1.98 5.54 -8.36
CA VAL A 349 -2.95 4.52 -7.94
C VAL A 349 -3.17 4.68 -6.45
N ALA A 350 -4.42 4.81 -6.06
CA ALA A 350 -4.83 5.03 -4.69
C ALA A 350 -5.68 3.87 -4.16
N GLY A 351 -6.08 2.90 -4.99
CA GLY A 351 -6.88 1.77 -4.56
C GLY A 351 -7.23 0.85 -5.73
N LEU A 352 -7.67 -0.36 -5.39
CA LEU A 352 -8.19 -1.36 -6.33
C LEU A 352 -9.48 -1.92 -5.76
N GLY A 353 -10.55 -1.94 -6.56
CA GLY A 353 -11.85 -2.45 -6.12
C GLY A 353 -12.91 -2.39 -7.22
N ASP A 354 -13.89 -3.28 -7.20
CA ASP A 354 -15.03 -3.24 -8.13
C ASP A 354 -16.02 -2.14 -7.74
N VAL A 355 -15.74 -0.88 -8.10
CA VAL A 355 -16.56 0.26 -7.69
C VAL A 355 -17.88 0.35 -8.48
N ASN A 356 -18.09 -0.51 -9.48
CA ASN A 356 -19.22 -0.43 -10.40
C ASN A 356 -20.16 -1.65 -10.33
N GLY A 357 -19.71 -2.73 -9.70
CA GLY A 357 -20.45 -3.97 -9.46
C GLY A 357 -20.55 -4.88 -10.68
N ASP A 358 -19.61 -4.80 -11.64
CA ASP A 358 -19.59 -5.69 -12.81
C ASP A 358 -18.77 -6.98 -12.60
N GLY A 359 -18.29 -7.20 -11.38
CA GLY A 359 -17.47 -8.34 -10.99
C GLY A 359 -16.00 -8.19 -11.39
N LYS A 360 -15.56 -6.98 -11.77
CA LYS A 360 -14.17 -6.70 -12.14
C LYS A 360 -13.58 -5.64 -11.23
N THR A 361 -12.35 -5.87 -10.79
CA THR A 361 -11.58 -4.89 -10.05
C THR A 361 -11.27 -3.70 -10.95
N ASP A 362 -11.69 -2.51 -10.53
CA ASP A 362 -11.36 -1.23 -11.16
C ASP A 362 -10.12 -0.61 -10.49
N ILE A 363 -9.55 0.42 -11.14
CA ILE A 363 -8.39 1.15 -10.61
C ILE A 363 -8.85 2.52 -10.12
N GLU A 364 -8.61 2.80 -8.84
CA GLU A 364 -8.87 4.08 -8.20
C GLU A 364 -7.60 4.94 -8.25
N LEU A 365 -7.73 6.19 -8.68
CA LEU A 365 -6.61 7.11 -8.88
C LEU A 365 -6.83 8.39 -8.08
N GLN A 366 -5.75 8.96 -7.55
CA GLN A 366 -5.79 10.24 -6.85
C GLN A 366 -4.76 11.24 -7.40
N ASN A 367 -5.15 12.52 -7.41
CA ASN A 367 -4.27 13.65 -7.70
C ASN A 367 -4.66 14.84 -6.82
N GLY A 368 -3.93 15.03 -5.72
CA GLY A 368 -4.29 15.99 -4.69
C GLY A 368 -5.69 15.71 -4.12
N GLN A 369 -6.62 16.63 -4.36
CA GLN A 369 -8.02 16.50 -3.91
C GLN A 369 -8.93 15.84 -4.95
N GLN A 370 -8.42 15.53 -6.14
CA GLN A 370 -9.20 14.90 -7.21
C GLN A 370 -9.07 13.39 -7.14
N LEU A 371 -10.19 12.71 -7.37
CA LEU A 371 -10.23 11.26 -7.57
C LEU A 371 -10.70 10.94 -8.98
N ALA A 372 -10.25 9.81 -9.51
CA ALA A 372 -10.72 9.23 -10.75
C ALA A 372 -10.83 7.71 -10.59
N VAL A 373 -11.66 7.11 -11.42
CA VAL A 373 -11.78 5.65 -11.54
C VAL A 373 -11.50 5.28 -12.99
N TRP A 374 -10.73 4.22 -13.20
CA TRP A 374 -10.67 3.52 -14.49
C TRP A 374 -11.42 2.21 -14.34
N GLN A 375 -12.55 2.10 -15.06
CA GLN A 375 -13.31 0.86 -15.07
C GLN A 375 -12.65 -0.14 -16.00
N MET A 376 -12.30 -1.32 -15.50
CA MET A 376 -11.38 -2.23 -16.20
C MET A 376 -12.10 -3.35 -16.94
N ASN A 377 -11.46 -3.83 -18.00
CA ASN A 377 -11.81 -5.06 -18.69
C ASN A 377 -10.52 -5.72 -19.21
N GLY A 378 -9.81 -6.39 -18.31
CA GLY A 378 -8.45 -6.87 -18.50
C GLY A 378 -7.48 -5.72 -18.71
N THR A 379 -6.86 -5.66 -19.89
CA THR A 379 -5.90 -4.60 -20.23
C THR A 379 -6.55 -3.31 -20.74
N GLN A 380 -7.87 -3.26 -20.84
CA GLN A 380 -8.59 -2.12 -21.42
C GLN A 380 -9.31 -1.31 -20.35
N ILE A 381 -9.26 0.02 -20.49
CA ILE A 381 -10.12 0.94 -19.74
C ILE A 381 -11.47 0.99 -20.47
N ALA A 382 -12.47 0.30 -19.92
CA ALA A 382 -13.81 0.20 -20.47
C ALA A 382 -14.68 1.43 -20.17
N GLY A 383 -14.35 2.17 -19.11
CA GLY A 383 -15.11 3.34 -18.66
C GLY A 383 -14.44 4.10 -17.52
N GLY A 384 -15.24 4.79 -16.72
CA GLY A 384 -14.78 5.63 -15.60
C GLY A 384 -14.55 7.10 -15.97
N GLY A 385 -13.69 7.77 -15.21
CA GLY A 385 -13.42 9.20 -15.31
C GLY A 385 -13.21 9.85 -13.93
N LEU A 386 -13.20 11.19 -13.90
CA LEU A 386 -13.16 11.94 -12.65
C LEU A 386 -14.37 11.60 -11.79
N VAL A 387 -14.13 11.32 -10.52
CA VAL A 387 -15.20 11.22 -9.52
C VAL A 387 -15.85 12.58 -9.40
N ASN A 388 -17.17 12.63 -9.40
CA ASN A 388 -17.94 13.88 -9.29
C ASN A 388 -17.95 14.49 -7.86
N ALA A 389 -16.86 14.31 -7.12
CA ALA A 389 -16.59 14.82 -5.79
C ALA A 389 -15.08 15.01 -5.61
N THR A 390 -14.69 15.94 -4.74
CA THR A 390 -13.29 16.19 -4.38
C THR A 390 -13.09 15.99 -2.90
N LEU A 391 -11.93 15.48 -2.51
CA LEU A 391 -11.54 15.37 -1.11
C LEU A 391 -11.45 16.76 -0.48
N ALA A 392 -11.96 16.89 0.73
CA ALA A 392 -11.74 18.08 1.53
C ALA A 392 -10.24 18.18 1.91
N ALA A 393 -9.75 19.39 2.19
CA ALA A 393 -8.36 19.57 2.61
C ALA A 393 -8.02 18.72 3.84
N GLY A 394 -6.91 17.98 3.77
CA GLY A 394 -6.46 17.09 4.84
C GLY A 394 -7.14 15.72 4.87
N TRP A 395 -7.92 15.38 3.83
CA TRP A 395 -8.42 14.02 3.60
C TRP A 395 -7.61 13.32 2.50
N GLU A 396 -7.38 12.04 2.71
CA GLU A 396 -6.70 11.11 1.81
C GLU A 396 -7.38 9.74 1.87
N LEU A 397 -7.14 8.88 0.87
CA LEU A 397 -7.52 7.47 0.96
C LEU A 397 -6.64 6.78 2.01
N VAL A 398 -7.18 5.78 2.71
CA VAL A 398 -6.51 5.14 3.87
C VAL A 398 -5.50 4.11 3.49
#